data_AF-A0A530QF79-F1
#
_entry.id   AF-A0A530QF79-F1
#
_cell.length_a   1.000
_cell.length_b   1.000
_cell.length_c   1.000
_cell.angle_alpha   90.00
_cell.angle_beta   90.00
_cell.angle_gamma   90.00
#
_symmetry.space_group_name_H-M   'P 1'
#
loop_
_entity.id
_entity.type
_entity.pdbx_description
1 polymer ?
#
loop_
_entity_poly.entity_id
_entity_poly.type
_entity_poly.pdbx_seq_one_letter_code
_entity_poly.pdbx_strand_id
1 'polypeptide(L)'
;GHDWSVGIRNPFNAQEIVKIVYPRGRGLATSGTYVRGHHIYNPHAIDSPIQDIVSLTVIGADVLEADRFATAAFAMGRDGILFIERTPGLEGYVID
;
A
#
# COMPACT_ATOMS: atom_id res chain seq x y z
N GLY A 1 8.37 23.61 14.42
CA GLY A 1 7.43 23.03 13.44
C GLY A 1 6.88 21.73 14.01
N HIS A 2 5.70 21.31 13.55
CA HIS A 2 5.13 19.99 13.88
C HIS A 2 5.51 18.95 12.82
N ASP A 3 5.44 17.67 13.17
CA ASP A 3 5.63 16.57 12.21
C ASP A 3 4.61 16.66 11.07
N TRP A 4 5.04 16.26 9.87
CA TRP A 4 4.11 16.08 8.75
C TRP A 4 3.13 14.94 9.04
N SER A 5 1.84 15.23 8.85
CA SER A 5 0.77 14.23 8.82
C SER A 5 0.42 13.89 7.37
N VAL A 6 0.36 12.60 7.04
CA VAL A 6 0.01 12.09 5.71
C VAL A 6 -1.29 11.28 5.80
N GLY A 7 -2.27 11.63 4.97
CA GLY A 7 -3.54 10.92 4.90
C GLY A 7 -3.50 9.74 3.92
N ILE A 8 -4.00 8.59 4.35
CA ILE A 8 -4.37 7.48 3.47
C ILE A 8 -5.81 7.74 3.01
N ARG A 9 -5.97 7.99 1.71
CA ARG A 9 -7.27 8.32 1.09
C ARG A 9 -8.19 7.11 1.07
N ASN A 10 -9.48 7.32 1.31
CA ASN A 10 -10.50 6.29 1.11
C ASN A 10 -10.56 5.92 -0.39
N PRO A 11 -10.35 4.65 -0.78
CA PRO A 11 -10.43 4.23 -2.17
C PRO A 11 -11.85 4.33 -2.76
N PHE A 12 -12.88 4.38 -1.92
CA PHE A 12 -14.29 4.47 -2.33
C PHE A 12 -14.84 5.90 -2.32
N ASN A 13 -14.16 6.84 -1.66
CA ASN A 13 -14.57 8.24 -1.59
C ASN A 13 -13.32 9.15 -1.54
N ALA A 14 -13.00 9.82 -2.65
CA ALA A 14 -11.77 10.60 -2.75
C ALA A 14 -11.71 11.82 -1.80
N GLN A 15 -12.84 12.22 -1.21
CA GLN A 15 -12.97 13.33 -0.28
C GLN A 15 -12.69 12.92 1.19
N GLU A 16 -12.49 11.62 1.44
CA GLU A 16 -12.28 11.08 2.78
C GLU A 16 -10.86 10.55 2.99
N ILE A 17 -10.40 10.64 4.25
CA ILE A 17 -9.15 10.06 4.73
C ILE A 17 -9.53 8.96 5.72
N VAL A 18 -9.13 7.71 5.45
CA VAL A 18 -9.41 6.57 6.33
C VAL A 18 -8.42 6.47 7.49
N LYS A 19 -7.20 7.02 7.30
CA LYS A 19 -6.13 6.96 8.30
C LYS A 19 -5.16 8.11 8.13
N ILE A 20 -4.64 8.61 9.24
CA ILE A 20 -3.54 9.58 9.27
C ILE A 20 -2.30 8.89 9.83
N VAL A 21 -1.16 9.10 9.18
CA VAL A 21 0.16 8.57 9.55
C VAL A 21 1.14 9.72 9.74
N TYR A 22 2.08 9.55 10.66
CA TYR A 22 3.20 10.49 10.89
C TYR A 22 4.52 9.78 10.53
N PRO A 23 5.04 9.92 9.30
CA PRO A 23 6.17 9.11 8.82
C PRO A 23 7.51 9.47 9.49
N ARG A 24 7.65 10.69 10.03
CA ARG A 24 8.84 11.15 10.76
C ARG A 24 10.17 10.86 10.02
N GLY A 25 10.23 11.24 8.75
CA GLY A 25 11.41 11.05 7.90
C GLY A 25 11.46 9.71 7.16
N ARG A 26 10.45 8.84 7.33
CA ARG A 26 10.28 7.60 6.56
C ARG A 26 9.53 7.81 5.25
N GLY A 27 9.73 6.89 4.31
CA GLY A 27 8.94 6.84 3.08
C GLY A 27 7.59 6.19 3.29
N LEU A 28 6.59 6.64 2.54
CA LEU A 28 5.25 6.06 2.49
C LEU A 28 4.79 6.01 1.03
N ALA A 29 4.29 4.87 0.58
CA ALA A 29 3.76 4.67 -0.76
C ALA A 29 2.49 3.82 -0.70
N THR A 30 1.62 3.96 -1.69
CA THR A 30 0.35 3.23 -1.76
C THR A 30 0.11 2.70 -3.16
N SER A 31 -0.14 1.39 -3.24
CA SER A 31 -0.55 0.72 -4.47
C SER A 31 -2.03 0.35 -4.37
N GLY A 32 -2.78 0.58 -5.44
CA GLY A 32 -4.22 0.33 -5.46
C GLY A 32 -4.81 0.52 -6.85
N THR A 33 -6.00 -0.06 -7.06
CA THR A 33 -6.65 -0.08 -8.38
C THR A 33 -7.65 1.08 -8.58
N TYR A 34 -8.05 1.75 -7.50
CA TYR A 34 -9.09 2.78 -7.50
C TYR A 34 -8.76 4.08 -8.27
N VAL A 35 -7.52 4.25 -8.74
CA VAL A 35 -7.11 5.43 -9.55
C VAL A 35 -6.92 5.09 -11.03
N ARG A 36 -6.37 3.91 -11.34
CA ARG A 36 -5.95 3.51 -12.70
C ARG A 36 -6.50 2.15 -13.15
N GLY A 37 -7.48 1.60 -12.42
CA GLY A 37 -7.98 0.24 -12.66
C GLY A 37 -6.94 -0.85 -12.34
N HIS A 38 -7.14 -2.04 -12.89
CA HIS A 38 -6.31 -3.23 -12.68
C HIS A 38 -5.01 -3.22 -13.50
N HIS A 39 -4.12 -2.28 -13.18
CA HIS A 39 -2.81 -2.13 -13.84
C HIS A 39 -1.66 -2.86 -13.12
N ILE A 40 -1.94 -3.41 -11.94
CA ILE A 40 -1.03 -4.26 -11.17
C ILE A 40 -1.48 -5.71 -11.37
N TYR A 41 -0.55 -6.60 -11.69
CA TYR A 41 -0.81 -8.02 -11.92
C TYR A 41 0.15 -8.88 -11.10
N ASN A 42 -0.27 -10.11 -10.79
CA ASN A 42 0.60 -11.09 -10.16
C ASN A 42 1.44 -11.81 -11.23
N PRO A 43 2.77 -11.64 -11.29
CA PRO A 43 3.60 -12.30 -12.30
C PRO A 43 3.65 -13.82 -12.16
N HIS A 44 3.28 -14.38 -11.01
CA HIS A 44 3.17 -15.82 -10.77
C HIS A 44 1.78 -16.39 -11.11
N ALA A 45 0.78 -15.53 -11.33
CA ALA A 45 -0.60 -15.92 -11.61
C ALA A 45 -1.25 -14.91 -12.56
N ILE A 46 -0.69 -14.77 -13.77
CA ILE A 46 -1.01 -13.69 -14.71
C ILE A 46 -2.49 -13.65 -15.12
N ASP A 47 -3.16 -14.80 -15.11
CA ASP A 47 -4.58 -14.94 -15.48
C ASP A 47 -5.55 -14.76 -14.30
N SER A 48 -5.03 -14.46 -13.10
CA SER A 48 -5.83 -14.29 -11.88
C SER A 48 -5.84 -12.82 -11.46
N PRO A 49 -6.95 -12.09 -11.69
CA PRO A 49 -7.07 -10.71 -11.26
C PRO A 49 -7.08 -10.60 -9.73
N ILE A 50 -6.42 -9.57 -9.20
CA ILE A 50 -6.43 -9.24 -7.78
C ILE A 50 -7.76 -8.54 -7.47
N GLN A 51 -8.58 -9.17 -6.62
CA GLN A 51 -9.94 -8.70 -6.28
C GLN A 51 -10.21 -8.67 -4.76
N ASP A 52 -9.28 -9.22 -3.98
CA ASP A 52 -9.40 -9.43 -2.54
C ASP A 52 -8.90 -8.25 -1.71
N ILE A 53 -8.25 -7.27 -2.34
CA ILE A 53 -7.83 -5.99 -1.75
C ILE A 53 -8.02 -4.84 -2.74
N VAL A 54 -8.22 -3.63 -2.22
CA VAL A 54 -8.43 -2.40 -3.02
C VAL A 54 -7.24 -1.45 -2.94
N SER A 55 -6.54 -1.44 -1.80
CA SER A 55 -5.37 -0.61 -1.57
C SER A 55 -4.42 -1.25 -0.54
N LEU A 56 -3.12 -1.05 -0.73
CA LEU A 56 -2.08 -1.42 0.22
C LEU A 56 -1.06 -0.29 0.33
N THR A 57 -0.94 0.27 1.54
CA THR A 57 0.03 1.31 1.89
C THR A 57 1.19 0.67 2.66
N VAL A 58 2.43 1.03 2.29
CA VAL A 58 3.64 0.59 2.99
C VAL A 58 4.41 1.81 3.50
N ILE A 59 4.96 1.69 4.70
CA ILE A 59 5.95 2.60 5.26
C ILE A 59 7.30 1.87 5.31
N GLY A 60 8.36 2.52 4.83
CA GLY A 60 9.71 1.96 4.79
C GLY A 60 10.78 2.97 5.21
N ALA A 61 12.05 2.57 5.16
CA ALA A 61 13.16 3.47 5.48
C ALA A 61 13.16 4.73 4.59
N ASP A 62 12.81 4.57 3.32
CA ASP A 62 12.66 5.64 2.33
C ASP A 62 11.53 5.32 1.32
N VAL A 63 11.32 6.23 0.37
CA VAL A 63 10.23 6.09 -0.62
C VAL A 63 10.49 4.96 -1.62
N LEU A 64 11.76 4.64 -1.91
CA LEU A 64 12.12 3.57 -2.84
C LEU A 64 11.70 2.23 -2.28
N GLU A 65 12.04 1.97 -1.01
CA GLU A 65 11.64 0.73 -0.32
C GLU A 65 10.12 0.66 -0.18
N ALA A 66 9.47 1.74 0.27
CA ALA A 66 8.03 1.77 0.42
C ALA A 66 7.28 1.47 -0.90
N ASP A 67 7.68 2.11 -2.00
CA ASP A 67 7.01 1.96 -3.30
C ASP A 67 7.23 0.57 -3.93
N ARG A 68 8.46 0.05 -3.84
CA ARG A 68 8.81 -1.30 -4.29
C ARG A 68 7.94 -2.34 -3.59
N PHE A 69 7.85 -2.24 -2.27
CA PHE A 69 7.12 -3.22 -1.47
C PHE A 69 5.60 -3.04 -1.55
N ALA A 70 5.08 -1.81 -1.69
CA ALA A 70 3.65 -1.59 -1.89
C ALA A 70 3.15 -2.30 -3.14
N THR A 71 3.88 -2.21 -4.25
CA THR A 71 3.50 -2.87 -5.50
C THR A 71 3.64 -4.38 -5.40
N ALA A 72 4.75 -4.88 -4.84
CA ALA A 72 4.97 -6.31 -4.68
C ALA A 72 3.92 -6.95 -3.76
N ALA A 73 3.63 -6.34 -2.61
CA ALA A 73 2.62 -6.83 -1.68
C ALA A 73 1.21 -6.72 -2.27
N PHE A 74 0.87 -5.65 -3.00
CA PHE A 74 -0.42 -5.55 -3.68
C PHE A 74 -0.60 -6.69 -4.70
N ALA A 75 0.47 -7.04 -5.44
CA ALA A 75 0.44 -8.14 -6.41
C ALA A 75 0.22 -9.52 -5.76
N MET A 76 0.46 -9.67 -4.45
CA MET A 76 0.21 -10.87 -3.67
C MET A 76 -1.24 -10.95 -3.13
N GLY A 77 -2.07 -9.94 -3.35
CA GLY A 77 -3.43 -9.88 -2.78
C GLY A 77 -3.40 -9.89 -1.24
N ARG A 78 -4.28 -10.67 -0.62
CA ARG A 78 -4.42 -10.77 0.84
C ARG A 78 -3.16 -11.31 1.53
N ASP A 79 -2.34 -12.09 0.84
CA ASP A 79 -1.06 -12.56 1.38
C ASP A 79 -0.02 -11.43 1.47
N GLY A 80 -0.22 -10.34 0.74
CA GLY A 80 0.67 -9.18 0.72
C GLY A 80 0.88 -8.55 2.10
N ILE A 81 -0.18 -8.40 2.89
CA ILE A 81 -0.04 -7.82 4.24
C ILE A 81 0.75 -8.74 5.17
N LEU A 82 0.60 -10.06 5.02
CA LEU A 82 1.35 -11.06 5.80
C LEU A 82 2.84 -11.08 5.40
N PHE A 83 3.13 -10.83 4.14
CA PHE A 83 4.49 -10.65 3.65
C PHE A 83 5.14 -9.39 4.24
N ILE A 84 4.43 -8.26 4.28
CA ILE A 84 4.93 -7.02 4.90
C ILE A 84 5.20 -7.22 6.40
N GLU A 85 4.28 -7.84 7.14
CA GLU A 85 4.43 -8.13 8.58
C GLU A 85 5.70 -8.92 8.90
N ARG A 86 6.11 -9.82 8.00
CA ARG A 86 7.32 -10.64 8.17
C ARG A 86 8.60 -9.98 7.68
N THR A 87 8.51 -8.79 7.08
CA THR A 87 9.65 -8.08 6.48
C THR A 87 10.13 -6.99 7.42
N PRO A 88 11.31 -7.15 8.07
CA PRO A 88 11.78 -6.20 9.07
C PRO A 88 11.93 -4.79 8.52
N GLY A 89 11.47 -3.79 9.28
CA GLY A 89 11.60 -2.38 8.95
C GLY A 89 10.47 -1.82 8.07
N LEU A 90 9.51 -2.66 7.67
CA LEU A 90 8.31 -2.24 6.96
C LEU A 90 7.08 -2.26 7.89
N GLU A 91 6.14 -1.37 7.59
CA GLU A 91 4.80 -1.38 8.19
C GLU A 91 3.77 -1.34 7.05
N GLY A 92 2.63 -2.01 7.24
CA GLY A 92 1.60 -2.14 6.22
C GLY A 92 0.22 -1.71 6.69
N TYR A 93 -0.57 -1.14 5.78
CA TYR A 93 -2.00 -0.90 5.97
C TYR A 93 -2.75 -1.32 4.73
N VAL A 94 -3.68 -2.27 4.87
CA VAL A 94 -4.49 -2.80 3.77
C VAL A 94 -5.94 -2.34 3.90
N ILE A 95 -6.58 -2.09 2.76
CA ILE A 95 -8.02 -1.89 2.63
C ILE A 95 -8.52 -2.97 1.69
N ASP A 96 -9.39 -3.84 2.18
CA ASP A 96 -10.04 -4.93 1.47
C ASP A 96 -11.49 -4.62 1.07
#